data_AF-A0AAF0EIZ4-F1
#
_entry.id   AF-A0AAF0EIZ4-F1
#
_cell.length_a   1.000
_cell.length_b   1.000
_cell.length_c   1.000
_cell.angle_alpha   90.00
_cell.angle_beta   90.00
_cell.angle_gamma   90.00
#
_symmetry.space_group_name_H-M   'P 1'
#
loop_
_entity.id
_entity.type
_entity.pdbx_description
1 polymer ?
#
loop_
_entity_poly.entity_id
_entity_poly.type
_entity_poly.pdbx_seq_one_letter_code
_entity_poly.pdbx_strand_id
1 'polypeptide(L)'
;MAAAVGAQRVVRAARLLRPGALPTFTSPSLSLRSHVIVCLAYLAQLHPTAPEPVAKMAHLTRALLAHHRWARASQVLCELAQAPSHRFCAPDDAILLDTLRHGIRCLGRRAPLSWVSDHETPAHPALTLATLYDHCTEAGIALPCDALSSLIATLARTIDRSALVPMLDVLAADFVERAPAPYTPSVLAALVHAYGRADAPQQGEKMLARYALRHGASTTARAVAQQYDPPHLAWQRRYTSVQHIPHDVPLHAVWTQHPDVWNALIRARVLAGHVVSARVWLERFRLLTRLRHIESLHAVAGPKPTASPYLTLMHGLSTSSALRQLFAHLSPAAQASLHAQATNMDAPFKSAAIYEILSLVQRDRVTPGVAMLNLLASFETGCGRLSRAAALASEACRLENGPANVIGRTRGAATSDVRAYRGHRIHISTIPVLFLLCAAHARHAYGQQPAHMDRLTCEVWPVSHPLSSLATSPRAVLRTCTELVQSRSAAVAPYLRTRGTALLNAALDAMLATNDWQGAWYVLQLYERWELEPDAWTQLMLWRRLSALPHASQPAASHARGVHALQHAGMVLERVLQEQGLPLPSIEMVLAD
;
A
#
# COMPACT_ATOMS: atom_id res chain seq x y z
N MET A 1 31.69 -12.51 25.22
CA MET A 1 31.45 -13.97 25.09
C MET A 1 29.97 -14.38 25.11
N ALA A 2 29.02 -13.51 24.71
CA ALA A 2 27.61 -13.87 24.47
C ALA A 2 27.24 -13.90 22.97
N ALA A 3 28.22 -13.78 22.06
CA ALA A 3 28.02 -13.68 20.61
C ALA A 3 28.12 -15.03 19.85
N ALA A 4 28.31 -16.15 20.56
CA ALA A 4 28.68 -17.44 19.95
C ALA A 4 27.53 -18.47 19.85
N VAL A 5 26.29 -18.12 20.24
CA VAL A 5 25.15 -19.05 20.16
C VAL A 5 24.11 -18.48 19.21
N GLY A 6 24.15 -18.91 17.95
CA GLY A 6 23.01 -18.85 17.05
C GLY A 6 23.00 -17.76 15.96
N ALA A 7 24.14 -17.41 15.35
CA ALA A 7 24.12 -16.59 14.13
C ALA A 7 23.55 -17.40 12.94
N GLN A 8 22.23 -17.58 12.91
CA GLN A 8 21.55 -17.96 11.68
C GLN A 8 21.69 -16.79 10.71
N ARG A 9 22.45 -16.99 9.63
CA ARG A 9 22.60 -16.00 8.55
C ARG A 9 21.24 -15.72 7.88
N VAL A 10 20.95 -14.46 7.54
CA VAL A 10 19.72 -14.06 6.84
C VAL A 10 19.61 -14.82 5.52
N VAL A 11 20.74 -15.04 4.84
CA VAL A 11 20.84 -15.89 3.65
C VAL A 11 20.47 -17.34 3.92
N ARG A 12 20.87 -17.91 5.07
CA ARG A 12 20.56 -19.32 5.39
C ARG A 12 19.06 -19.52 5.56
N ALA A 13 18.36 -18.54 6.15
CA ALA A 13 16.90 -18.52 6.21
C ALA A 13 16.25 -18.29 4.83
N ALA A 14 16.80 -17.37 4.02
CA ALA A 14 16.35 -17.13 2.65
C ALA A 14 16.64 -18.30 1.69
N ARG A 15 17.56 -19.21 2.00
CA ARG A 15 17.83 -20.41 1.16
C ARG A 15 16.74 -21.48 1.26
N LEU A 16 15.83 -21.39 2.23
CA LEU A 16 14.69 -22.31 2.39
C LEU A 16 13.54 -22.03 1.40
N LEU A 17 13.73 -21.13 0.44
CA LEU A 17 12.68 -20.58 -0.42
C LEU A 17 12.15 -21.52 -1.53
N ARG A 18 12.63 -22.77 -1.70
CA ARG A 18 11.99 -23.80 -2.56
C ARG A 18 12.61 -25.21 -2.45
N PRO A 19 11.83 -26.31 -2.34
CA PRO A 19 12.33 -27.69 -2.46
C PRO A 19 12.78 -28.11 -3.88
N GLY A 20 12.55 -27.28 -4.90
CA GLY A 20 12.86 -27.59 -6.31
C GLY A 20 13.88 -26.68 -7.00
N ALA A 21 14.46 -25.71 -6.28
CA ALA A 21 15.56 -24.91 -6.79
C ALA A 21 16.87 -25.58 -6.38
N LEU A 22 17.33 -26.55 -7.17
CA LEU A 22 18.71 -27.03 -7.05
C LEU A 22 19.64 -25.81 -7.16
N PRO A 23 20.56 -25.62 -6.20
CA PRO A 23 21.48 -24.50 -6.24
C PRO A 23 22.55 -24.83 -7.29
N THR A 24 22.39 -24.35 -8.51
CA THR A 24 23.58 -24.04 -9.30
C THR A 24 24.16 -22.76 -8.74
N PHE A 25 24.90 -22.89 -7.63
CA PHE A 25 26.05 -22.01 -7.42
C PHE A 25 27.03 -22.34 -8.55
N THR A 26 26.85 -21.73 -9.71
CA THR A 26 28.06 -21.28 -10.38
C THR A 26 28.61 -20.22 -9.46
N SER A 27 29.79 -20.47 -8.88
CA SER A 27 30.67 -19.45 -8.35
C SER A 27 30.43 -18.14 -9.12
N PRO A 28 30.41 -16.94 -8.49
CA PRO A 28 30.58 -15.71 -9.27
C PRO A 28 31.71 -16.01 -10.23
N SER A 29 31.53 -15.78 -11.54
CA SER A 29 32.57 -16.12 -12.51
C SER A 29 33.88 -15.66 -11.89
N LEU A 30 34.78 -16.59 -11.60
CA LEU A 30 35.97 -16.29 -10.79
C LEU A 30 36.68 -15.06 -11.40
N SER A 31 36.52 -14.86 -12.72
CA SER A 31 36.92 -13.67 -13.46
C SER A 31 36.35 -12.34 -12.93
N LEU A 32 35.06 -12.18 -12.63
CA LEU A 32 34.48 -10.87 -12.27
C LEU A 32 34.79 -10.48 -10.82
N ARG A 33 34.74 -11.43 -9.88
CA ARG A 33 35.17 -11.21 -8.50
C ARG A 33 36.66 -10.87 -8.45
N SER A 34 37.48 -11.65 -9.17
CA SER A 34 38.92 -11.35 -9.29
C SER A 34 39.15 -9.99 -9.95
N HIS A 35 38.39 -9.64 -11.01
CA HIS A 35 38.51 -8.32 -11.65
C HIS A 35 38.11 -7.18 -10.72
N VAL A 36 37.03 -7.30 -9.94
CA VAL A 36 36.61 -6.24 -9.02
C VAL A 36 37.63 -6.07 -7.88
N ILE A 37 38.12 -7.17 -7.31
CA ILE A 37 39.15 -7.14 -6.27
C ILE A 37 40.47 -6.59 -6.84
N VAL A 38 40.88 -7.01 -8.04
CA VAL A 38 42.07 -6.49 -8.72
C VAL A 38 41.90 -5.02 -9.08
N CYS A 39 40.73 -4.58 -9.55
CA CYS A 39 40.44 -3.17 -9.81
C CYS A 39 40.47 -2.34 -8.52
N LEU A 40 39.91 -2.84 -7.41
CA LEU A 40 39.96 -2.17 -6.12
C LEU A 40 41.41 -2.09 -5.60
N ALA A 41 42.17 -3.18 -5.67
CA ALA A 41 43.57 -3.23 -5.27
C ALA A 41 44.46 -2.34 -6.14
N TYR A 42 44.27 -2.36 -7.47
CA TYR A 42 44.98 -1.52 -8.44
C TYR A 42 44.66 -0.03 -8.22
N LEU A 43 43.38 0.32 -8.04
CA LEU A 43 42.97 1.70 -7.79
C LEU A 43 43.45 2.19 -6.41
N ALA A 44 43.46 1.34 -5.39
CA ALA A 44 44.02 1.67 -4.08
C ALA A 44 45.55 1.83 -4.12
N GLN A 45 46.23 1.08 -4.99
CA GLN A 45 47.68 1.20 -5.20
C GLN A 45 48.05 2.49 -5.96
N LEU A 46 47.25 2.89 -6.95
CA LEU A 46 47.44 4.14 -7.71
C LEU A 46 47.02 5.38 -6.92
N HIS A 47 46.03 5.25 -6.05
CA HIS A 47 45.45 6.34 -5.27
C HIS A 47 45.42 5.94 -3.79
N PRO A 48 46.55 6.07 -3.06
CA PRO A 48 46.68 5.62 -1.67
C PRO A 48 45.81 6.41 -0.69
N THR A 49 45.31 7.58 -1.11
CA THR A 49 44.35 8.38 -0.36
C THR A 49 42.92 7.95 -0.71
N ALA A 50 42.16 7.45 0.27
CA ALA A 50 40.70 7.36 0.18
C ALA A 50 40.12 8.75 -0.21
N PRO A 51 39.11 8.86 -1.11
CA PRO A 51 38.04 7.88 -1.36
C PRO A 51 37.87 7.41 -2.82
N GLU A 52 38.88 7.56 -3.68
CA GLU A 52 38.74 7.33 -5.14
C GLU A 52 38.25 5.94 -5.59
N PRO A 53 38.73 4.80 -5.04
CA PRO A 53 38.31 3.46 -5.48
C PRO A 53 36.82 3.18 -5.20
N VAL A 54 36.33 3.59 -4.02
CA VAL A 54 34.92 3.44 -3.63
C VAL A 54 34.03 4.33 -4.49
N ALA A 55 34.46 5.56 -4.79
CA ALA A 55 33.73 6.48 -5.66
C ALA A 55 33.58 5.95 -7.10
N LYS A 56 34.64 5.36 -7.67
CA LYS A 56 34.61 4.75 -9.02
C LYS A 56 33.64 3.55 -9.06
N MET A 57 33.68 2.67 -8.06
CA MET A 57 32.76 1.53 -7.95
C MET A 57 31.31 1.96 -7.67
N ALA A 58 31.11 3.03 -6.90
CA ALA A 58 29.80 3.64 -6.71
C ALA A 58 29.21 4.16 -8.02
N HIS A 59 30.03 4.83 -8.84
CA HIS A 59 29.62 5.31 -10.16
C HIS A 59 29.25 4.15 -11.10
N LEU A 60 30.07 3.10 -11.14
CA LEU A 60 29.77 1.89 -11.91
C LEU A 60 28.45 1.25 -11.47
N THR A 61 28.21 1.14 -10.16
CA THR A 61 26.97 0.60 -9.61
C THR A 61 25.77 1.40 -10.09
N ARG A 62 25.83 2.73 -10.01
CA ARG A 62 24.75 3.63 -10.46
C ARG A 62 24.49 3.49 -11.95
N ALA A 63 25.54 3.39 -12.78
CA ALA A 63 25.41 3.16 -14.21
C ALA A 63 24.75 1.81 -14.52
N LEU A 64 25.18 0.73 -13.86
CA LEU A 64 24.59 -0.61 -14.03
C LEU A 64 23.10 -0.63 -13.64
N LEU A 65 22.71 0.03 -12.56
CA LEU A 65 21.31 0.15 -12.15
C LEU A 65 20.49 0.98 -13.15
N ALA A 66 21.05 2.07 -13.68
CA ALA A 66 20.41 2.91 -14.69
C ALA A 66 20.14 2.13 -16.00
N HIS A 67 21.09 1.30 -16.42
CA HIS A 67 20.98 0.42 -17.59
C HIS A 67 20.29 -0.93 -17.30
N HIS A 68 19.62 -1.07 -16.16
CA HIS A 68 18.84 -2.26 -15.80
C HIS A 68 19.66 -3.58 -15.74
N ARG A 69 20.97 -3.49 -15.48
CA ARG A 69 21.87 -4.63 -15.34
C ARG A 69 21.95 -5.10 -13.88
N TRP A 70 20.81 -5.56 -13.35
CA TRP A 70 20.60 -5.79 -11.91
C TRP A 70 21.53 -6.85 -11.31
N ALA A 71 21.76 -7.97 -12.00
CA ALA A 71 22.62 -9.05 -11.51
C ALA A 71 24.05 -8.54 -11.28
N ARG A 72 24.62 -7.84 -12.27
CA ARG A 72 25.97 -7.26 -12.18
C ARG A 72 26.04 -6.14 -11.15
N ALA A 73 25.02 -5.26 -11.08
CA ALA A 73 24.95 -4.23 -10.05
C ALA A 73 24.95 -4.84 -8.64
N SER A 74 24.25 -5.97 -8.44
CA SER A 74 24.20 -6.63 -7.14
C SER A 74 25.52 -7.29 -6.72
N GLN A 75 26.25 -7.86 -7.68
CA GLN A 75 27.59 -8.41 -7.44
C GLN A 75 28.53 -7.28 -7.00
N VAL A 76 28.52 -6.16 -7.71
CA VAL A 76 29.32 -4.99 -7.35
C VAL A 76 28.96 -4.47 -5.96
N LEU A 77 27.67 -4.41 -5.60
CA LEU A 77 27.24 -4.01 -4.25
C LEU A 77 27.75 -4.95 -3.15
N CYS A 78 27.77 -6.27 -3.39
CA CYS A 78 28.29 -7.24 -2.43
C CYS A 78 29.80 -7.10 -2.23
N GLU A 79 30.56 -6.85 -3.29
CA GLU A 79 32.00 -6.59 -3.21
C GLU A 79 32.29 -5.24 -2.53
N LEU A 80 31.49 -4.20 -2.81
CA LEU A 80 31.56 -2.92 -2.11
C LEU A 80 31.32 -3.06 -0.60
N ALA A 81 30.42 -3.95 -0.18
CA ALA A 81 30.21 -4.23 1.23
C ALA A 81 31.42 -4.88 1.92
N GLN A 82 32.33 -5.52 1.17
CA GLN A 82 33.59 -6.09 1.70
C GLN A 82 34.73 -5.04 1.76
N ALA A 83 34.55 -3.85 1.17
CA ALA A 83 35.60 -2.83 1.10
C ALA A 83 36.21 -2.44 2.46
N PRO A 84 35.41 -2.30 3.55
CA PRO A 84 35.98 -2.03 4.88
C PRO A 84 36.83 -3.17 5.43
N SER A 85 36.45 -4.42 5.19
CA SER A 85 37.24 -5.60 5.60
C SER A 85 38.61 -5.65 4.92
N HIS A 86 38.72 -5.06 3.72
CA HIS A 86 39.98 -4.90 2.99
C HIS A 86 40.71 -3.57 3.29
N ARG A 87 40.21 -2.77 4.24
CA ARG A 87 40.76 -1.46 4.63
C ARG A 87 40.77 -0.39 3.52
N PHE A 88 39.91 -0.53 2.50
CA PHE A 88 39.79 0.47 1.44
C PHE A 88 39.01 1.73 1.90
N CYS A 89 38.12 1.57 2.87
CA CYS A 89 37.37 2.67 3.50
C CYS A 89 36.95 2.28 4.93
N ALA A 90 36.47 3.26 5.70
CA ALA A 90 35.85 2.98 6.99
C ALA A 90 34.42 2.43 6.81
N PRO A 91 33.89 1.61 7.74
CA PRO A 91 32.53 1.08 7.66
C PRO A 91 31.42 2.15 7.63
N ASP A 92 31.72 3.36 8.11
CA ASP A 92 30.85 4.53 8.16
C ASP A 92 31.09 5.53 7.00
N ASP A 93 31.87 5.15 5.99
CA ASP A 93 32.15 5.99 4.82
C ASP A 93 30.86 6.45 4.11
N ALA A 94 30.74 7.76 3.89
CA ALA A 94 29.51 8.36 3.37
C ALA A 94 29.18 7.93 1.93
N ILE A 95 30.19 7.71 1.08
CA ILE A 95 30.01 7.31 -0.32
C ILE A 95 29.55 5.85 -0.37
N LEU A 96 30.16 4.98 0.45
CA LEU A 96 29.75 3.60 0.61
C LEU A 96 28.28 3.50 1.07
N LEU A 97 27.93 4.18 2.16
CA LEU A 97 26.59 4.13 2.73
C LEU A 97 25.52 4.69 1.77
N ASP A 98 25.81 5.77 1.04
CA ASP A 98 24.89 6.30 0.03
C ASP A 98 24.71 5.35 -1.16
N THR A 99 25.79 4.69 -1.58
CA THR A 99 25.74 3.70 -2.67
C THR A 99 24.93 2.47 -2.28
N LEU A 100 25.16 1.93 -1.07
CA LEU A 100 24.38 0.81 -0.53
C LEU A 100 22.90 1.20 -0.38
N ARG A 101 22.61 2.40 0.13
CA ARG A 101 21.25 2.95 0.24
C ARG A 101 20.57 3.02 -1.13
N HIS A 102 21.23 3.57 -2.14
CA HIS A 102 20.71 3.68 -3.49
C HIS A 102 20.48 2.29 -4.11
N GLY A 103 21.47 1.40 -4.00
CA GLY A 103 21.42 0.03 -4.50
C GLY A 103 20.26 -0.77 -3.93
N ILE A 104 20.12 -0.80 -2.60
CA ILE A 104 19.03 -1.51 -1.91
C ILE A 104 17.66 -0.98 -2.35
N ARG A 105 17.51 0.36 -2.46
CA ARG A 105 16.25 0.97 -2.93
C ARG A 105 15.91 0.57 -4.36
N CYS A 106 16.90 0.56 -5.25
CA CYS A 106 16.71 0.20 -6.65
C CYS A 106 16.35 -1.29 -6.80
N LEU A 107 17.08 -2.18 -6.12
CA LEU A 107 16.81 -3.62 -6.09
C LEU A 107 15.43 -3.93 -5.46
N GLY A 108 15.01 -3.18 -4.44
CA GLY A 108 13.71 -3.35 -3.79
C GLY A 108 12.50 -2.83 -4.58
N ARG A 109 12.70 -1.89 -5.53
CA ARG A 109 11.61 -1.23 -6.28
C ARG A 109 11.10 -2.03 -7.49
N ARG A 110 11.88 -2.97 -8.03
CA ARG A 110 11.52 -3.76 -9.22
C ARG A 110 11.77 -5.24 -8.98
N ALA A 111 10.85 -5.88 -8.28
CA ALA A 111 10.62 -7.31 -8.42
C ALA A 111 9.44 -7.50 -9.39
N PRO A 112 9.65 -7.54 -10.72
CA PRO A 112 8.61 -8.01 -11.62
C PRO A 112 8.29 -9.47 -11.30
N LEU A 113 7.03 -9.88 -11.45
CA LEU A 113 6.62 -11.29 -11.41
C LEU A 113 7.17 -12.06 -12.64
N SER A 114 7.62 -11.35 -13.67
CA SER A 114 8.32 -11.85 -14.85
C SER A 114 9.79 -11.44 -14.85
N TRP A 115 10.61 -12.16 -14.09
CA TRP A 115 12.07 -12.16 -14.35
C TRP A 115 12.29 -12.94 -15.64
N VAL A 116 12.32 -12.25 -16.78
CA VAL A 116 12.71 -12.83 -18.06
C VAL A 116 14.14 -13.33 -17.92
N SER A 117 14.29 -14.64 -18.12
CA SER A 117 15.56 -15.36 -18.06
C SER A 117 16.38 -15.05 -19.29
N ASP A 118 17.18 -13.98 -19.26
CA ASP A 118 18.40 -13.96 -20.08
C ASP A 118 19.42 -14.92 -19.46
N HIS A 119 20.27 -15.51 -20.31
CA HIS A 119 21.20 -16.61 -20.05
C HIS A 119 22.27 -16.40 -18.93
N GLU A 120 22.17 -15.35 -18.11
CA GLU A 120 22.91 -15.17 -16.86
C GLU A 120 21.92 -15.34 -15.69
N THR A 121 21.93 -16.51 -15.04
CA THR A 121 20.98 -16.94 -13.98
C THR A 121 20.49 -15.79 -13.07
N PRO A 122 19.19 -15.44 -13.09
CA PRO A 122 18.66 -14.35 -12.30
C PRO A 122 18.65 -14.67 -10.80
N ALA A 123 19.51 -13.99 -10.02
CA ALA A 123 19.48 -14.07 -8.56
C ALA A 123 18.21 -13.39 -8.01
N HIS A 124 17.33 -14.16 -7.37
CA HIS A 124 16.08 -13.68 -6.78
C HIS A 124 16.36 -12.45 -5.86
N PRO A 125 15.58 -11.36 -5.96
CA PRO A 125 15.92 -10.07 -5.34
C PRO A 125 15.97 -10.18 -3.81
N ALA A 126 15.16 -11.05 -3.22
CA ALA A 126 15.20 -11.31 -1.78
C ALA A 126 16.50 -11.97 -1.33
N LEU A 127 17.03 -12.92 -2.11
CA LEU A 127 18.28 -13.62 -1.81
C LEU A 127 19.46 -12.66 -1.95
N THR A 128 19.43 -11.84 -2.99
CA THR A 128 20.43 -10.79 -3.23
C THR A 128 20.47 -9.78 -2.09
N LEU A 129 19.32 -9.27 -1.66
CA LEU A 129 19.23 -8.33 -0.54
C LEU A 129 19.64 -8.97 0.80
N ALA A 130 19.24 -10.22 1.06
CA ALA A 130 19.68 -10.97 2.23
C ALA A 130 21.20 -11.17 2.24
N THR A 131 21.78 -11.48 1.08
CA THR A 131 23.24 -11.65 0.91
C THR A 131 23.97 -10.35 1.18
N LEU A 132 23.49 -9.25 0.61
CA LEU A 132 24.05 -7.93 0.84
C LEU A 132 23.97 -7.54 2.32
N TYR A 133 22.87 -7.84 3.00
CA TYR A 133 22.75 -7.61 4.44
C TYR A 133 23.80 -8.40 5.23
N ASP A 134 23.91 -9.71 4.99
CA ASP A 134 24.90 -10.55 5.68
C ASP A 134 26.34 -10.03 5.46
N HIS A 135 26.67 -9.59 4.24
CA HIS A 135 27.98 -8.99 3.93
C HIS A 135 28.22 -7.68 4.70
N CYS A 136 27.21 -6.81 4.78
CA CYS A 136 27.30 -5.59 5.57
C CYS A 136 27.52 -5.91 7.06
N THR A 137 26.78 -6.88 7.61
CA THR A 137 26.94 -7.30 9.01
C THR A 137 28.32 -7.90 9.27
N GLU A 138 28.83 -8.75 8.37
CA GLU A 138 30.19 -9.32 8.46
C GLU A 138 31.28 -8.25 8.41
N ALA A 139 31.07 -7.18 7.62
CA ALA A 139 32.00 -6.06 7.51
C ALA A 139 31.83 -4.98 8.59
N GLY A 140 30.92 -5.17 9.55
CA GLY A 140 30.64 -4.18 10.61
C GLY A 140 29.92 -2.91 10.12
N ILE A 141 29.28 -2.96 8.95
CA ILE A 141 28.55 -1.84 8.35
C ILE A 141 27.12 -1.81 8.92
N ALA A 142 26.81 -0.78 9.71
CA ALA A 142 25.45 -0.50 10.15
C ALA A 142 24.62 0.14 9.03
N LEU A 143 23.84 -0.65 8.30
CA LEU A 143 23.00 -0.13 7.22
C LEU A 143 22.10 1.04 7.68
N PRO A 144 21.97 2.12 6.89
CA PRO A 144 21.08 3.23 7.19
C PRO A 144 19.62 2.79 7.33
N CYS A 145 18.87 3.39 8.25
CA CYS A 145 17.49 3.01 8.57
C CYS A 145 16.53 3.04 7.37
N ASP A 146 16.73 3.96 6.43
CA ASP A 146 15.93 4.07 5.22
C ASP A 146 16.22 2.96 4.18
N ALA A 147 17.47 2.48 4.14
CA ALA A 147 17.86 1.31 3.37
C ALA A 147 17.33 0.03 4.02
N LEU A 148 17.50 -0.11 5.34
CA LEU A 148 17.07 -1.28 6.11
C LEU A 148 15.54 -1.47 6.04
N SER A 149 14.75 -0.41 6.21
CA SER A 149 13.28 -0.47 6.06
C SER A 149 12.85 -0.88 4.65
N SER A 150 13.55 -0.42 3.60
CA SER A 150 13.29 -0.81 2.21
C SER A 150 13.63 -2.29 1.96
N LEU A 151 14.73 -2.78 2.55
CA LEU A 151 15.14 -4.17 2.52
C LEU A 151 14.08 -5.06 3.19
N ILE A 152 13.68 -4.75 4.42
CA ILE A 152 12.65 -5.49 5.18
C ILE A 152 11.33 -5.54 4.40
N ALA A 153 10.87 -4.40 3.86
CA ALA A 153 9.65 -4.34 3.07
C ALA A 153 9.71 -5.15 1.77
N THR A 154 10.89 -5.32 1.18
CA THR A 154 11.08 -6.15 -0.01
C THR A 154 11.09 -7.62 0.34
N LEU A 155 11.84 -8.00 1.38
CA LEU A 155 11.86 -9.36 1.91
C LEU A 155 10.46 -9.82 2.30
N ALA A 156 9.72 -9.02 3.06
CA ALA A 156 8.35 -9.34 3.48
C ALA A 156 7.32 -9.46 2.34
N ARG A 157 7.62 -8.96 1.14
CA ARG A 157 6.77 -9.12 -0.06
C ARG A 157 7.08 -10.38 -0.86
N THR A 158 8.30 -10.90 -0.73
CA THR A 158 8.87 -11.90 -1.65
C THR A 158 9.12 -13.25 -0.97
N ILE A 159 9.26 -13.25 0.35
CA ILE A 159 9.52 -14.44 1.16
C ILE A 159 8.22 -15.02 1.70
N ASP A 160 8.11 -16.34 1.68
CA ASP A 160 6.97 -17.06 2.24
C ASP A 160 6.86 -16.83 3.76
N ARG A 161 5.63 -16.88 4.29
CA ARG A 161 5.34 -16.59 5.70
C ARG A 161 6.16 -17.46 6.66
N SER A 162 6.35 -18.74 6.34
CA SER A 162 7.04 -19.71 7.19
C SER A 162 8.53 -19.41 7.36
N ALA A 163 9.19 -18.91 6.31
CA ALA A 163 10.61 -18.55 6.32
C ALA A 163 10.87 -17.10 6.75
N LEU A 164 9.82 -16.26 6.77
CA LEU A 164 9.93 -14.83 7.07
C LEU A 164 10.23 -14.58 8.56
N VAL A 165 9.62 -15.32 9.49
CA VAL A 165 9.79 -15.08 10.94
C VAL A 165 11.24 -15.25 11.41
N PRO A 166 11.94 -16.37 11.16
CA PRO A 166 13.31 -16.56 11.65
C PRO A 166 14.28 -15.51 11.11
N MET A 167 14.07 -15.09 9.86
CA MET A 167 14.87 -14.05 9.23
C MET A 167 14.60 -12.67 9.84
N LEU A 168 13.34 -12.34 10.13
CA LEU A 168 13.00 -11.11 10.85
C LEU A 168 13.55 -11.10 12.27
N ASP A 169 13.62 -12.25 12.95
CA ASP A 169 14.19 -12.35 14.30
C ASP A 169 15.68 -11.98 14.30
N VAL A 170 16.44 -12.41 13.29
CA VAL A 170 17.85 -12.05 13.10
C VAL A 170 18.00 -10.53 12.86
N LEU A 171 17.22 -9.99 11.91
CA LEU A 171 17.23 -8.55 11.60
C LEU A 171 16.81 -7.70 12.81
N ALA A 172 15.82 -8.17 13.57
CA ALA A 172 15.33 -7.51 14.76
C ALA A 172 16.35 -7.55 15.89
N ALA A 173 17.04 -8.69 16.11
CA ALA A 173 18.07 -8.80 17.12
C ALA A 173 19.21 -7.80 16.86
N ASP A 174 19.71 -7.73 15.63
CA ASP A 174 20.72 -6.73 15.23
C ASP A 174 20.21 -5.29 15.40
N PHE A 175 18.98 -5.00 14.96
CA PHE A 175 18.44 -3.65 15.02
C PHE A 175 18.16 -3.16 16.45
N VAL A 176 17.66 -4.03 17.33
CA VAL A 176 17.37 -3.69 18.73
C VAL A 176 18.64 -3.28 19.47
N GLU A 177 19.81 -3.76 19.06
CA GLU A 177 21.07 -3.36 19.68
C GLU A 177 21.50 -1.92 19.35
N ARG A 178 20.93 -1.31 18.30
CA ARG A 178 21.36 0.00 17.78
C ARG A 178 20.82 1.17 18.60
N ALA A 179 21.59 2.26 18.65
CA ALA A 179 21.12 3.52 19.21
C ALA A 179 20.01 4.13 18.31
N PRO A 180 19.07 4.90 18.88
CA PRO A 180 18.06 5.62 18.10
C PRO A 180 18.71 6.57 17.09
N ALA A 181 18.24 6.54 15.85
CA ALA A 181 18.77 7.33 14.73
C ALA A 181 17.62 7.95 13.92
N PRO A 182 17.90 8.90 13.00
CA PRO A 182 16.91 9.35 12.04
C PRO A 182 16.33 8.15 11.27
N TYR A 183 15.01 8.15 11.08
CA TYR A 183 14.25 7.07 10.41
C TYR A 183 14.19 5.72 11.14
N THR A 184 14.66 5.61 12.40
CA THR A 184 14.36 4.46 13.27
C THR A 184 12.88 4.07 13.29
N PRO A 185 11.90 5.01 13.36
CA PRO A 185 10.47 4.66 13.32
C PRO A 185 10.06 3.93 12.04
N SER A 186 10.69 4.23 10.90
CA SER A 186 10.42 3.57 9.62
C SER A 186 10.85 2.10 9.63
N VAL A 187 11.97 1.78 10.29
CA VAL A 187 12.42 0.39 10.47
C VAL A 187 11.50 -0.35 11.42
N LEU A 188 11.13 0.26 12.56
CA LEU A 188 10.18 -0.32 13.50
C LEU A 188 8.84 -0.62 12.83
N ALA A 189 8.29 0.32 12.06
CA ALA A 189 7.06 0.13 11.30
C ALA A 189 7.21 -1.00 10.25
N ALA A 190 8.34 -1.06 9.55
CA ALA A 190 8.60 -2.10 8.56
C ALA A 190 8.70 -3.49 9.19
N LEU A 191 9.41 -3.65 10.32
CA LEU A 191 9.50 -4.91 11.05
C LEU A 191 8.15 -5.36 11.59
N VAL A 192 7.42 -4.47 12.28
CA VAL A 192 6.08 -4.77 12.82
C VAL A 192 5.13 -5.22 11.70
N HIS A 193 5.12 -4.49 10.58
CA HIS A 193 4.32 -4.85 9.42
C HIS A 193 4.75 -6.19 8.82
N ALA A 194 6.05 -6.46 8.71
CA ALA A 194 6.59 -7.71 8.20
C ALA A 194 6.20 -8.92 9.07
N TYR A 195 6.28 -8.80 10.40
CA TYR A 195 5.79 -9.82 11.32
C TYR A 195 4.28 -10.07 11.16
N GLY A 196 3.49 -9.02 10.91
CA GLY A 196 2.08 -9.17 10.58
C GLY A 196 1.83 -9.94 9.29
N ARG A 197 2.65 -9.72 8.24
CA ARG A 197 2.58 -10.51 7.01
C ARG A 197 3.00 -11.97 7.20
N ALA A 198 3.91 -12.21 8.14
CA ALA A 198 4.35 -13.53 8.55
C ALA A 198 3.35 -14.27 9.47
N ASP A 199 2.17 -13.68 9.72
CA ASP A 199 1.15 -14.20 10.64
C ASP A 199 1.62 -14.32 12.10
N ALA A 200 2.63 -13.54 12.49
CA ALA A 200 3.23 -13.53 13.83
C ALA A 200 3.29 -12.12 14.45
N PRO A 201 2.18 -11.34 14.48
CA PRO A 201 2.20 -9.95 14.94
C PRO A 201 2.66 -9.80 16.41
N GLN A 202 2.46 -10.81 17.25
CA GLN A 202 2.94 -10.86 18.62
C GLN A 202 4.47 -10.74 18.71
N GLN A 203 5.21 -11.29 17.73
CA GLN A 203 6.67 -11.17 17.72
C GLN A 203 7.11 -9.74 17.39
N GLY A 204 6.40 -9.04 16.50
CA GLY A 204 6.61 -7.62 16.27
C GLY A 204 6.38 -6.77 17.52
N GLU A 205 5.35 -7.09 18.31
CA GLU A 205 5.08 -6.41 19.60
C GLU A 205 6.17 -6.71 20.64
N LYS A 206 6.63 -7.97 20.74
CA LYS A 206 7.74 -8.36 21.63
C LYS A 206 9.04 -7.67 21.24
N MET A 207 9.36 -7.59 19.95
CA MET A 207 10.51 -6.86 19.42
C MET A 207 10.44 -5.38 19.81
N LEU A 208 9.29 -4.74 19.59
CA LEU A 208 9.09 -3.33 19.95
C LEU A 208 9.20 -3.10 21.46
N ALA A 209 8.71 -4.04 22.27
CA ALA A 209 8.86 -3.98 23.73
C ALA A 209 10.32 -4.12 24.18
N ARG A 210 11.09 -5.06 23.59
CA ARG A 210 12.53 -5.18 23.87
C ARG A 210 13.28 -3.90 23.51
N TYR A 211 12.97 -3.31 22.35
CA TYR A 211 13.52 -2.02 21.94
C TYR A 211 13.21 -0.93 22.97
N ALA A 212 11.94 -0.77 23.34
CA ALA A 212 11.51 0.26 24.29
C ALA A 212 12.18 0.10 25.68
N LEU A 213 12.21 -1.13 26.22
CA LEU A 213 12.84 -1.45 27.50
C LEU A 213 14.34 -1.16 27.50
N ARG A 214 15.05 -1.52 26.43
CA ARG A 214 16.48 -1.25 26.27
C ARG A 214 16.79 0.24 26.36
N HIS A 215 15.91 1.07 25.79
CA HIS A 215 16.04 2.53 25.80
C HIS A 215 15.34 3.19 27.01
N GLY A 216 15.10 2.43 28.09
CA GLY A 216 14.68 2.97 29.38
C GLY A 216 13.17 3.21 29.54
N ALA A 217 12.31 2.77 28.62
CA ALA A 217 10.87 2.88 28.79
C ALA A 217 10.31 1.78 29.70
N SER A 218 9.53 2.18 30.71
CA SER A 218 8.85 1.27 31.64
C SER A 218 7.33 1.46 31.65
N THR A 219 6.85 2.65 31.31
CA THR A 219 5.42 3.01 31.35
C THR A 219 4.64 2.43 30.18
N THR A 220 3.48 1.84 30.40
CA THR A 220 2.61 1.28 29.34
C THR A 220 1.33 2.10 29.12
N ALA A 221 0.60 1.85 28.03
CA ALA A 221 -0.65 2.53 27.76
C ALA A 221 -1.73 2.24 28.83
N ARG A 222 -1.75 1.03 29.39
CA ARG A 222 -2.65 0.70 30.50
C ARG A 222 -2.32 1.50 31.77
N ALA A 223 -1.04 1.61 32.12
CA ALA A 223 -0.61 2.39 33.27
C ALA A 223 -1.00 3.87 33.11
N VAL A 224 -0.75 4.45 31.93
CA VAL A 224 -1.19 5.83 31.60
C VAL A 224 -2.71 5.98 31.72
N ALA A 225 -3.49 5.03 31.19
CA ALA A 225 -4.94 5.08 31.30
C ALA A 225 -5.39 5.05 32.77
N GLN A 226 -4.85 4.15 33.59
CA GLN A 226 -5.20 4.04 35.01
C GLN A 226 -4.90 5.31 35.80
N GLN A 227 -3.84 6.03 35.42
CA GLN A 227 -3.42 7.23 36.12
C GLN A 227 -4.19 8.49 35.65
N TYR A 228 -4.45 8.63 34.36
CA TYR A 228 -4.92 9.90 33.78
C TYR A 228 -6.30 9.84 33.11
N ASP A 229 -6.77 8.66 32.69
CA ASP A 229 -8.09 8.47 32.07
C ASP A 229 -8.66 7.06 32.34
N PRO A 230 -8.98 6.72 33.62
CA PRO A 230 -9.51 5.40 33.96
C PRO A 230 -10.76 5.00 33.16
N PRO A 231 -11.72 5.90 32.89
CA PRO A 231 -12.89 5.60 32.07
C PRO A 231 -12.55 5.10 30.67
N HIS A 232 -11.39 5.50 30.10
CA HIS A 232 -10.98 5.01 28.79
C HIS A 232 -10.86 3.49 28.74
N LEU A 233 -10.49 2.82 29.83
CA LEU A 233 -10.39 1.35 29.86
C LEU A 233 -11.73 0.62 29.75
N ALA A 234 -12.87 1.33 29.81
CA ALA A 234 -14.20 0.73 29.66
C ALA A 234 -14.38 -0.03 28.34
N TRP A 235 -13.62 0.30 27.28
CA TRP A 235 -13.64 -0.46 26.02
C TRP A 235 -13.30 -1.94 26.21
N GLN A 236 -12.53 -2.31 27.26
CA GLN A 236 -12.16 -3.70 27.53
C GLN A 236 -13.40 -4.57 27.83
N ARG A 237 -14.43 -4.00 28.46
CA ARG A 237 -15.69 -4.70 28.77
C ARG A 237 -16.51 -5.04 27.52
N ARG A 238 -16.15 -4.50 26.35
CA ARG A 238 -16.81 -4.80 25.08
C ARG A 238 -16.39 -6.14 24.49
N TYR A 239 -15.34 -6.78 25.01
CA TYR A 239 -14.79 -8.02 24.45
C TYR A 239 -14.86 -9.17 25.44
N THR A 240 -15.11 -10.38 24.93
CA THR A 240 -15.37 -11.58 25.74
C THR A 240 -14.11 -12.29 26.25
N SER A 241 -12.94 -12.08 25.62
CA SER A 241 -11.73 -12.82 25.95
C SER A 241 -10.48 -11.93 26.06
N VAL A 242 -9.76 -12.10 27.18
CA VAL A 242 -8.48 -11.46 27.49
C VAL A 242 -7.36 -11.93 26.54
N GLN A 243 -7.48 -13.14 25.97
CA GLN A 243 -6.47 -13.72 25.08
C GLN A 243 -6.26 -12.92 23.79
N HIS A 244 -7.22 -12.06 23.43
CA HIS A 244 -7.19 -11.22 22.23
C HIS A 244 -6.61 -9.82 22.50
N ILE A 245 -6.25 -9.51 23.75
CA ILE A 245 -5.62 -8.26 24.13
C ILE A 245 -4.12 -8.35 23.74
N PRO A 246 -3.64 -7.49 22.81
CA PRO A 246 -2.24 -7.48 22.40
C PRO A 246 -1.30 -7.11 23.56
N HIS A 247 -0.03 -7.47 23.41
CA HIS A 247 1.00 -7.14 24.39
C HIS A 247 1.02 -5.62 24.64
N ASP A 248 1.08 -5.22 25.91
CA ASP A 248 1.07 -3.80 26.27
C ASP A 248 2.50 -3.26 26.25
N VAL A 249 2.91 -2.80 25.08
CA VAL A 249 4.29 -2.38 24.80
C VAL A 249 4.63 -1.11 25.60
N PRO A 250 5.79 -1.07 26.28
CA PRO A 250 6.29 0.14 26.92
C PRO A 250 6.41 1.32 25.95
N LEU A 251 5.95 2.48 26.42
CA LEU A 251 5.83 3.68 25.64
C LEU A 251 7.16 4.43 25.60
N HIS A 252 7.71 4.60 24.40
CA HIS A 252 8.95 5.31 24.17
C HIS A 252 8.80 6.28 22.99
N ALA A 253 9.23 7.53 23.17
CA ALA A 253 9.04 8.63 22.22
C ALA A 253 9.44 8.28 20.76
N VAL A 254 10.52 7.52 20.59
CA VAL A 254 11.03 7.05 19.28
C VAL A 254 9.99 6.30 18.45
N TRP A 255 8.97 5.68 19.06
CA TRP A 255 7.91 5.01 18.29
C TRP A 255 6.53 5.59 18.57
N THR A 256 6.26 6.07 19.79
CA THR A 256 4.94 6.57 20.19
C THR A 256 4.57 7.88 19.51
N GLN A 257 5.54 8.75 19.20
CA GLN A 257 5.30 10.00 18.49
C GLN A 257 4.89 9.79 17.02
N HIS A 258 5.21 8.63 16.44
CA HIS A 258 5.15 8.39 15.00
C HIS A 258 3.90 7.59 14.62
N PRO A 259 2.90 8.20 13.96
CA PRO A 259 1.65 7.51 13.59
C PRO A 259 1.86 6.30 12.69
N ASP A 260 2.97 6.24 11.94
CA ASP A 260 3.29 5.12 11.05
C ASP A 260 3.53 3.81 11.81
N VAL A 261 4.12 3.87 13.01
CA VAL A 261 4.32 2.67 13.85
C VAL A 261 2.98 2.19 14.41
N TRP A 262 2.13 3.11 14.89
CA TRP A 262 0.76 2.79 15.31
C TRP A 262 -0.05 2.15 14.19
N ASN A 263 0.03 2.74 12.99
CA ASN A 263 -0.61 2.22 11.81
C ASN A 263 -0.09 0.82 11.44
N ALA A 264 1.22 0.59 11.57
CA ALA A 264 1.83 -0.72 11.36
C ALA A 264 1.35 -1.77 12.37
N LEU A 265 1.21 -1.42 13.67
CA LEU A 265 0.69 -2.33 14.70
C LEU A 265 -0.75 -2.77 14.40
N ILE A 266 -1.61 -1.81 14.05
CA ILE A 266 -3.01 -2.10 13.66
C ILE A 266 -3.03 -2.94 12.39
N ARG A 267 -2.24 -2.56 11.37
CA ARG A 267 -2.15 -3.27 10.09
C ARG A 267 -1.65 -4.70 10.25
N ALA A 268 -0.62 -4.91 11.06
CA ALA A 268 -0.04 -6.22 11.32
C ALA A 268 -1.08 -7.17 11.92
N ARG A 269 -1.88 -6.67 12.87
CA ARG A 269 -3.00 -7.42 13.44
C ARG A 269 -4.11 -7.70 12.43
N VAL A 270 -4.48 -6.71 11.60
CA VAL A 270 -5.46 -6.91 10.52
C VAL A 270 -5.00 -7.99 9.53
N LEU A 271 -3.72 -7.97 9.12
CA LEU A 271 -3.17 -8.95 8.18
C LEU A 271 -3.18 -10.38 8.72
N ALA A 272 -2.95 -10.54 10.02
CA ALA A 272 -3.03 -11.81 10.73
C ALA A 272 -4.46 -12.21 11.12
N GLY A 273 -5.49 -11.49 10.66
CA GLY A 273 -6.89 -11.77 11.04
C GLY A 273 -7.21 -11.51 12.52
N HIS A 274 -6.42 -10.71 13.23
CA HIS A 274 -6.63 -10.38 14.64
C HIS A 274 -7.29 -9.00 14.80
N VAL A 275 -8.50 -8.84 14.24
CA VAL A 275 -9.20 -7.55 14.14
C VAL A 275 -9.50 -6.93 15.51
N VAL A 276 -9.87 -7.76 16.50
CA VAL A 276 -10.10 -7.30 17.88
C VAL A 276 -8.83 -6.67 18.45
N SER A 277 -7.69 -7.36 18.30
CA SER A 277 -6.39 -6.84 18.74
C SER A 277 -6.00 -5.56 18.00
N ALA A 278 -6.32 -5.46 16.71
CA ALA A 278 -6.13 -4.24 15.92
C ALA A 278 -6.97 -3.08 16.50
N ARG A 279 -8.21 -3.34 16.92
CA ARG A 279 -9.05 -2.35 17.58
C ARG A 279 -8.50 -1.93 18.95
N VAL A 280 -7.93 -2.85 19.74
CA VAL A 280 -7.25 -2.49 21.00
C VAL A 280 -6.09 -1.52 20.74
N TRP A 281 -5.28 -1.77 19.72
CA TRP A 281 -4.21 -0.85 19.33
C TRP A 281 -4.73 0.54 18.92
N LEU A 282 -5.87 0.60 18.23
CA LEU A 282 -6.54 1.87 17.94
C LEU A 282 -6.98 2.58 19.24
N GLU A 283 -7.56 1.87 20.20
CA GLU A 283 -7.94 2.49 21.49
C GLU A 283 -6.72 3.03 22.26
N ARG A 284 -5.56 2.36 22.20
CA ARG A 284 -4.30 2.87 22.77
C ARG A 284 -3.79 4.12 22.06
N PHE A 285 -3.86 4.14 20.72
CA PHE A 285 -3.51 5.33 19.93
C PHE A 285 -4.39 6.53 20.31
N ARG A 286 -5.71 6.30 20.46
CA ARG A 286 -6.69 7.33 20.84
C ARG A 286 -6.39 7.93 22.21
N LEU A 287 -6.10 7.09 23.21
CA LEU A 287 -5.70 7.53 24.55
C LEU A 287 -4.54 8.52 24.47
N LEU A 288 -3.43 8.10 23.85
CA LEU A 288 -2.22 8.93 23.82
C LEU A 288 -2.38 10.17 22.93
N THR A 289 -3.25 10.12 21.92
CA THR A 289 -3.60 11.30 21.12
C THR A 289 -4.33 12.35 21.96
N ARG A 290 -5.22 11.93 22.88
CA ARG A 290 -5.93 12.85 23.78
C ARG A 290 -5.04 13.42 24.87
N LEU A 291 -4.17 12.59 25.44
CA LEU A 291 -3.30 12.95 26.56
C LEU A 291 -1.99 13.64 26.11
N ARG A 292 -1.79 13.87 24.81
CA ARG A 292 -0.53 14.40 24.25
C ARG A 292 -0.08 15.75 24.81
N HIS A 293 -0.99 16.53 25.39
CA HIS A 293 -0.73 17.88 25.92
C HIS A 293 -0.44 17.88 27.42
N ILE A 294 -0.45 16.72 28.07
CA ILE A 294 -0.21 16.62 29.51
C ILE A 294 1.29 16.65 29.78
N GLU A 295 1.74 17.64 30.54
CA GLU A 295 3.16 17.88 30.78
C GLU A 295 3.85 16.74 31.55
N SER A 296 3.14 16.04 32.44
CA SER A 296 3.71 14.88 33.14
C SER A 296 3.97 13.67 32.23
N LEU A 297 3.51 13.70 30.97
CA LEU A 297 3.72 12.66 29.95
C LEU A 297 4.74 13.04 28.87
N HIS A 298 5.55 14.09 29.06
CA HIS A 298 6.56 14.52 28.08
C HIS A 298 7.51 13.39 27.66
N ALA A 299 7.85 12.47 28.57
CA ALA A 299 8.68 11.30 28.26
C ALA A 299 8.02 10.31 27.28
N VAL A 300 6.68 10.29 27.22
CA VAL A 300 5.87 9.37 26.42
C VAL A 300 5.44 9.99 25.09
N ALA A 301 5.46 11.32 24.97
CA ALA A 301 5.15 12.13 23.79
C ALA A 301 4.13 11.50 22.82
N GLY A 302 2.86 11.90 22.98
CA GLY A 302 1.74 11.33 22.22
C GLY A 302 1.86 11.52 20.70
N PRO A 303 1.24 10.63 19.90
CA PRO A 303 1.31 10.72 18.45
C PRO A 303 0.58 11.94 17.90
N LYS A 304 0.98 12.38 16.70
CA LYS A 304 0.20 13.35 15.92
C LYS A 304 -1.18 12.76 15.57
N PRO A 305 -2.29 13.48 15.82
CA PRO A 305 -3.62 13.04 15.38
C PRO A 305 -3.65 12.91 13.86
N THR A 306 -3.99 11.70 13.37
CA THR A 306 -4.11 11.42 11.93
C THR A 306 -5.21 10.40 11.69
N ALA A 307 -5.80 10.42 10.49
CA ALA A 307 -6.84 9.48 10.08
C ALA A 307 -6.30 8.07 9.74
N SER A 308 -4.98 7.93 9.55
CA SER A 308 -4.36 6.70 9.02
C SER A 308 -4.63 5.45 9.88
N PRO A 309 -4.47 5.47 11.21
CA PRO A 309 -4.83 4.34 12.08
C PRO A 309 -6.28 3.88 11.96
N TYR A 310 -7.21 4.83 11.90
CA TYR A 310 -8.64 4.55 11.73
C TYR A 310 -8.94 3.95 10.36
N LEU A 311 -8.37 4.53 9.30
CA LEU A 311 -8.50 4.06 7.93
C LEU A 311 -8.00 2.62 7.77
N THR A 312 -6.86 2.29 8.36
CA THR A 312 -6.32 0.92 8.32
C THR A 312 -7.26 -0.07 9.00
N LEU A 313 -7.89 0.29 10.12
CA LEU A 313 -8.88 -0.59 10.76
C LEU A 313 -10.15 -0.71 9.90
N MET A 314 -10.65 0.39 9.31
CA MET A 314 -11.80 0.34 8.39
C MET A 314 -11.54 -0.58 7.19
N HIS A 315 -10.33 -0.52 6.61
CA HIS A 315 -9.91 -1.46 5.57
C HIS A 315 -9.92 -2.90 6.08
N GLY A 316 -9.46 -3.16 7.30
CA GLY A 316 -9.52 -4.49 7.91
C GLY A 316 -10.95 -5.02 8.03
N LEU A 317 -11.90 -4.17 8.44
CA LEU A 317 -13.32 -4.51 8.54
C LEU A 317 -14.05 -4.62 7.19
N SER A 318 -13.36 -4.40 6.07
CA SER A 318 -13.99 -4.50 4.76
C SER A 318 -14.29 -5.95 4.33
N THR A 319 -13.73 -6.95 5.03
CA THR A 319 -13.87 -8.38 4.68
C THR A 319 -14.86 -9.12 5.58
N SER A 320 -15.58 -10.10 5.04
CA SER A 320 -16.56 -10.89 5.80
C SER A 320 -15.93 -11.77 6.89
N SER A 321 -14.69 -12.23 6.69
CA SER A 321 -13.93 -12.96 7.72
C SER A 321 -13.63 -12.07 8.93
N ALA A 322 -13.15 -10.84 8.69
CA ALA A 322 -12.88 -9.86 9.74
C ALA A 322 -14.13 -9.50 10.54
N LEU A 323 -15.27 -9.33 9.87
CA LEU A 323 -16.55 -9.03 10.53
C LEU A 323 -17.04 -10.19 11.40
N ARG A 324 -16.91 -11.44 10.92
CA ARG A 324 -17.25 -12.63 11.71
C ARG A 324 -16.38 -12.75 12.96
N GLN A 325 -15.08 -12.53 12.83
CA GLN A 325 -14.16 -12.53 13.96
C GLN A 325 -14.49 -11.43 14.96
N LEU A 326 -14.74 -10.19 14.48
CA LEU A 326 -15.18 -9.11 15.36
C LEU A 326 -16.43 -9.52 16.13
N PHE A 327 -17.46 -10.01 15.42
CA PHE A 327 -18.72 -10.42 16.02
C PHE A 327 -18.53 -11.50 17.08
N ALA A 328 -17.77 -12.57 16.80
CA ALA A 328 -17.54 -13.70 17.71
C ALA A 328 -16.90 -13.29 19.05
N HIS A 329 -16.19 -12.16 19.09
CA HIS A 329 -15.45 -11.71 20.26
C HIS A 329 -16.05 -10.49 20.97
N LEU A 330 -17.12 -9.92 20.42
CA LEU A 330 -17.87 -8.86 21.10
C LEU A 330 -18.74 -9.44 22.21
N SER A 331 -18.90 -8.69 23.29
CA SER A 331 -19.86 -9.04 24.35
C SER A 331 -21.30 -8.97 23.83
N PRO A 332 -22.25 -9.73 24.42
CA PRO A 332 -23.65 -9.71 23.99
C PRO A 332 -24.25 -8.29 23.92
N ALA A 333 -23.92 -7.45 24.90
CA ALA A 333 -24.35 -6.05 24.91
C ALA A 333 -23.77 -5.23 23.73
N ALA A 334 -22.50 -5.46 23.38
CA ALA A 334 -21.87 -4.78 22.25
C ALA A 334 -22.41 -5.29 20.90
N GLN A 335 -22.72 -6.58 20.79
CA GLN A 335 -23.41 -7.15 19.62
C GLN A 335 -24.80 -6.53 19.46
N ALA A 336 -25.59 -6.48 20.52
CA ALA A 336 -26.92 -5.87 20.52
C ALA A 336 -26.89 -4.39 20.12
N SER A 337 -25.91 -3.63 20.63
CA SER A 337 -25.73 -2.22 20.26
C SER A 337 -25.40 -2.04 18.77
N LEU A 338 -24.52 -2.88 18.21
CA LEU A 338 -24.20 -2.83 16.77
C LEU A 338 -25.37 -3.27 15.90
N HIS A 339 -26.14 -4.28 16.32
CA HIS A 339 -27.36 -4.69 15.63
C HIS A 339 -28.41 -3.59 15.63
N ALA A 340 -28.67 -2.97 16.79
CA ALA A 340 -29.58 -1.84 16.88
C ALA A 340 -29.16 -0.69 15.97
N GLN A 341 -27.85 -0.39 15.92
CA GLN A 341 -27.33 0.63 15.00
C GLN A 341 -27.53 0.25 13.54
N ALA A 342 -27.29 -1.02 13.17
CA ALA A 342 -27.51 -1.50 11.81
C ALA A 342 -28.99 -1.37 11.40
N THR A 343 -29.92 -1.75 12.28
CA THR A 343 -31.37 -1.62 12.07
C THR A 343 -31.78 -0.15 11.94
N ASN A 344 -31.30 0.73 12.83
CA ASN A 344 -31.61 2.16 12.80
C ASN A 344 -31.11 2.85 11.53
N MET A 345 -30.03 2.33 10.94
CA MET A 345 -29.44 2.85 9.70
C MET A 345 -30.05 2.23 8.44
N ASP A 346 -30.94 1.25 8.58
CA ASP A 346 -31.40 0.38 7.49
C ASP A 346 -30.22 -0.11 6.62
N ALA A 347 -29.20 -0.68 7.28
CA ALA A 347 -27.93 -0.99 6.65
C ALA A 347 -27.34 -2.33 7.12
N PRO A 348 -26.54 -3.02 6.29
CA PRO A 348 -25.91 -4.26 6.70
C PRO A 348 -24.94 -4.03 7.88
N PHE A 349 -24.69 -5.07 8.68
CA PHE A 349 -23.81 -5.04 9.86
C PHE A 349 -22.44 -4.38 9.58
N LYS A 350 -21.87 -4.62 8.39
CA LYS A 350 -20.63 -3.99 7.92
C LYS A 350 -20.68 -2.45 7.98
N SER A 351 -21.82 -1.86 7.63
CA SER A 351 -22.05 -0.41 7.72
C SER A 351 -22.00 0.06 9.15
N ALA A 352 -22.73 -0.58 10.07
CA ALA A 352 -22.71 -0.21 11.48
C ALA A 352 -21.28 -0.24 12.05
N ALA A 353 -20.50 -1.28 11.73
CA ALA A 353 -19.11 -1.41 12.18
C ALA A 353 -18.19 -0.28 11.63
N ILE A 354 -18.32 0.10 10.36
CA ILE A 354 -17.57 1.21 9.77
C ILE A 354 -17.97 2.55 10.39
N TYR A 355 -19.27 2.76 10.61
CA TYR A 355 -19.80 3.98 11.22
C TYR A 355 -19.42 4.12 12.69
N GLU A 356 -19.23 3.00 13.39
CA GLU A 356 -18.67 3.04 14.73
C GLU A 356 -17.26 3.66 14.71
N ILE A 357 -16.40 3.28 13.76
CA ILE A 357 -15.07 3.90 13.61
C ILE A 357 -15.21 5.38 13.21
N LEU A 358 -16.14 5.72 12.33
CA LEU A 358 -16.38 7.13 11.96
C LEU A 358 -16.80 7.97 13.16
N SER A 359 -17.61 7.43 14.07
CA SER A 359 -17.98 8.11 15.30
C SER A 359 -16.75 8.39 16.18
N LEU A 360 -15.75 7.50 16.16
CA LEU A 360 -14.49 7.76 16.86
C LEU A 360 -13.70 8.89 16.20
N VAL A 361 -13.56 8.86 14.88
CA VAL A 361 -12.88 9.92 14.10
C VAL A 361 -13.48 11.29 14.43
N GLN A 362 -14.81 11.38 14.49
CA GLN A 362 -15.54 12.59 14.86
C GLN A 362 -15.29 13.00 16.32
N ARG A 363 -15.44 12.06 17.28
CA ARG A 363 -15.21 12.31 18.71
C ARG A 363 -13.79 12.79 19.00
N ASP A 364 -12.80 12.20 18.33
CA ASP A 364 -11.39 12.54 18.51
C ASP A 364 -10.96 13.73 17.63
N ARG A 365 -11.91 14.39 16.93
CA ARG A 365 -11.71 15.58 16.09
C ARG A 365 -10.60 15.39 15.04
N VAL A 366 -10.51 14.20 14.47
CA VAL A 366 -9.53 13.87 13.43
C VAL A 366 -10.11 14.22 12.06
N THR A 367 -9.42 15.09 11.31
CA THR A 367 -9.82 15.41 9.93
C THR A 367 -9.61 14.18 9.02
N PRO A 368 -10.64 13.70 8.33
CA PRO A 368 -10.48 12.60 7.38
C PRO A 368 -9.62 13.06 6.20
N GLY A 369 -8.64 12.26 5.81
CA GLY A 369 -7.85 12.51 4.60
C GLY A 369 -8.55 12.00 3.34
N VAL A 370 -8.04 12.38 2.17
CA VAL A 370 -8.57 11.98 0.84
C VAL A 370 -8.75 10.47 0.72
N ALA A 371 -7.78 9.67 1.18
CA ALA A 371 -7.87 8.21 1.14
C ALA A 371 -9.04 7.65 1.98
N MET A 372 -9.33 8.25 3.13
CA MET A 372 -10.48 7.85 3.96
C MET A 372 -11.80 8.27 3.32
N LEU A 373 -11.88 9.49 2.79
CA LEU A 373 -13.07 9.95 2.08
C LEU A 373 -13.37 9.10 0.84
N ASN A 374 -12.33 8.72 0.08
CA ASN A 374 -12.48 7.85 -1.09
C ASN A 374 -12.92 6.43 -0.71
N LEU A 375 -12.41 5.88 0.39
CA LEU A 375 -12.89 4.61 0.94
C LEU A 375 -14.38 4.71 1.29
N LEU A 376 -14.77 5.74 2.03
CA LEU A 376 -16.15 5.92 2.46
C LEU A 376 -17.07 6.16 1.28
N ALA A 377 -16.69 7.00 0.33
CA ALA A 377 -17.45 7.23 -0.88
C ALA A 377 -17.68 5.90 -1.63
N SER A 378 -16.62 5.10 -1.83
CA SER A 378 -16.75 3.78 -2.47
C SER A 378 -17.64 2.83 -1.68
N PHE A 379 -17.55 2.86 -0.35
CA PHE A 379 -18.37 2.06 0.54
C PHE A 379 -19.85 2.44 0.47
N GLU A 380 -20.16 3.73 0.50
CA GLU A 380 -21.51 4.27 0.39
C GLU A 380 -22.12 3.98 -0.99
N THR A 381 -21.31 4.09 -2.06
CA THR A 381 -21.72 3.69 -3.41
C THR A 381 -22.10 2.21 -3.47
N GLY A 382 -21.29 1.33 -2.86
CA GLY A 382 -21.58 -0.10 -2.77
C GLY A 382 -22.83 -0.43 -1.93
N CYS A 383 -23.26 0.48 -1.05
CA CYS A 383 -24.50 0.36 -0.28
C CYS A 383 -25.71 1.03 -0.99
N GLY A 384 -25.55 1.55 -2.21
CA GLY A 384 -26.61 2.26 -2.94
C GLY A 384 -26.92 3.67 -2.43
N ARG A 385 -26.16 4.20 -1.46
CA ARG A 385 -26.37 5.54 -0.89
C ARG A 385 -25.64 6.61 -1.70
N LEU A 386 -26.06 6.77 -2.95
CA LEU A 386 -25.36 7.56 -3.97
C LEU A 386 -25.19 9.04 -3.62
N SER A 387 -26.22 9.68 -3.04
CA SER A 387 -26.15 11.09 -2.63
C SER A 387 -25.06 11.35 -1.59
N ARG A 388 -24.94 10.46 -0.60
CA ARG A 388 -23.90 10.51 0.43
C ARG A 388 -22.52 10.24 -0.15
N ALA A 389 -22.42 9.26 -1.05
CA ALA A 389 -21.17 8.93 -1.71
C ALA A 389 -20.65 10.10 -2.58
N ALA A 390 -21.55 10.75 -3.34
CA ALA A 390 -21.25 11.94 -4.12
C ALA A 390 -20.77 13.11 -3.22
N ALA A 391 -21.40 13.33 -2.07
CA ALA A 391 -20.97 14.34 -1.10
C ALA A 391 -19.56 14.08 -0.53
N LEU A 392 -19.20 12.81 -0.28
CA LEU A 392 -17.87 12.42 0.20
C LEU A 392 -16.81 12.58 -0.89
N ALA A 393 -17.11 12.22 -2.14
CA ALA A 393 -16.23 12.46 -3.28
C ALA A 393 -16.02 13.97 -3.53
N SER A 394 -17.08 14.78 -3.42
CA SER A 394 -16.97 16.24 -3.46
C SER A 394 -16.02 16.80 -2.41
N GLU A 395 -16.08 16.29 -1.19
CA GLU A 395 -15.18 16.70 -0.11
C GLU A 395 -13.73 16.27 -0.36
N ALA A 396 -13.51 15.07 -0.90
CA ALA A 396 -12.19 14.58 -1.27
C ALA A 396 -11.53 15.49 -2.33
N CYS A 397 -12.29 15.91 -3.35
CA CYS A 397 -11.81 16.87 -4.35
C CYS A 397 -11.52 18.26 -3.76
N ARG A 398 -12.24 18.68 -2.71
CA ARG A 398 -11.97 19.96 -2.03
C ARG A 398 -10.72 19.94 -1.16
N LEU A 399 -10.41 18.82 -0.51
CA LEU A 399 -9.22 18.67 0.34
C LEU A 399 -7.91 18.89 -0.42
N GLU A 400 -7.84 18.46 -1.68
CA GLU A 400 -6.66 18.62 -2.53
C GLU A 400 -6.36 20.09 -2.88
N ASN A 401 -7.35 20.98 -2.74
CA ASN A 401 -7.16 22.42 -2.88
C ASN A 401 -6.65 23.07 -1.57
N GLY A 402 -6.37 22.28 -0.53
CA GLY A 402 -5.82 22.70 0.75
C GLY A 402 -6.75 22.43 1.94
N PRO A 403 -6.21 22.13 3.14
CA PRO A 403 -7.00 21.75 4.32
C PRO A 403 -7.93 22.87 4.83
N ALA A 404 -7.68 24.14 4.46
CA ALA A 404 -8.51 25.29 4.81
C ALA A 404 -9.93 25.21 4.23
N ASN A 405 -10.12 24.51 3.10
CA ASN A 405 -11.40 24.42 2.38
C ASN A 405 -12.37 23.37 2.96
N VAL A 406 -11.96 22.62 4.00
CA VAL A 406 -12.70 21.45 4.55
C VAL A 406 -13.02 21.59 6.04
N ILE A 407 -12.66 22.73 6.65
CA ILE A 407 -12.83 23.02 8.09
C ILE A 407 -14.30 22.92 8.57
N GLY A 408 -15.29 22.90 7.66
CA GLY A 408 -16.72 22.88 7.97
C GLY A 408 -17.20 21.71 8.85
N ARG A 409 -16.64 20.49 8.74
CA ARG A 409 -17.13 19.33 9.53
C ARG A 409 -16.53 19.20 10.92
N THR A 410 -15.28 19.63 11.14
CA THR A 410 -14.62 19.50 12.45
C THR A 410 -15.07 20.53 13.48
N ARG A 411 -15.74 21.61 13.06
CA ARG A 411 -16.17 22.72 13.93
C ARG A 411 -17.68 22.95 14.01
N GLY A 412 -18.51 22.15 13.34
CA GLY A 412 -19.97 22.31 13.40
C GLY A 412 -20.49 23.65 12.85
N ALA A 413 -19.73 24.31 11.97
CA ALA A 413 -20.12 25.61 11.43
C ALA A 413 -21.01 25.45 10.20
N ALA A 414 -22.15 26.15 10.22
CA ALA A 414 -23.09 26.22 9.13
C ALA A 414 -22.44 26.75 7.83
N THR A 415 -22.93 26.24 6.72
CA THR A 415 -22.60 26.60 5.35
C THR A 415 -22.81 28.09 5.07
N SER A 416 -21.75 28.90 5.14
CA SER A 416 -21.74 30.23 4.51
C SER A 416 -20.30 30.73 4.34
N ASP A 417 -19.68 30.37 3.22
CA ASP A 417 -18.82 31.29 2.45
C ASP A 417 -18.25 30.55 1.25
N VAL A 418 -19.00 30.63 0.16
CA VAL A 418 -18.60 30.18 -1.17
C VAL A 418 -17.64 31.24 -1.73
N ARG A 419 -16.38 31.22 -1.29
CA ARG A 419 -15.32 31.93 -2.04
C ARG A 419 -14.97 31.11 -3.27
N ALA A 420 -15.26 31.72 -4.43
CA ALA A 420 -15.02 31.31 -5.80
C ALA A 420 -14.06 30.12 -6.02
N TYR A 421 -14.65 29.01 -6.45
CA TYR A 421 -14.00 27.80 -6.94
C TYR A 421 -13.06 28.12 -8.13
N ARG A 422 -11.74 28.16 -7.90
CA ARG A 422 -10.74 28.18 -8.99
C ARG A 422 -9.99 26.85 -9.03
N GLY A 423 -10.28 26.04 -10.06
CA GLY A 423 -9.53 24.84 -10.45
C GLY A 423 -9.58 23.69 -9.43
N HIS A 424 -10.37 22.66 -9.69
CA HIS A 424 -10.36 21.46 -8.85
C HIS A 424 -9.11 20.63 -9.16
N ARG A 425 -8.12 20.60 -8.27
CA ARG A 425 -7.07 19.58 -8.33
C ARG A 425 -7.67 18.26 -7.84
N ILE A 426 -7.72 17.26 -8.70
CA ILE A 426 -8.21 15.92 -8.33
C ILE A 426 -7.03 15.02 -8.01
N HIS A 427 -7.05 14.41 -6.84
CA HIS A 427 -6.10 13.35 -6.52
C HIS A 427 -6.38 12.12 -7.40
N ILE A 428 -5.33 11.49 -7.94
CA ILE A 428 -5.47 10.31 -8.81
C ILE A 428 -6.24 9.15 -8.14
N SER A 429 -6.19 9.03 -6.82
CA SER A 429 -6.94 8.02 -6.07
C SER A 429 -8.44 8.28 -5.95
N THR A 430 -8.91 9.47 -6.32
CA THR A 430 -10.34 9.84 -6.35
C THR A 430 -10.99 9.43 -7.67
N ILE A 431 -10.20 9.32 -8.75
CA ILE A 431 -10.70 8.95 -10.09
C ILE A 431 -11.46 7.61 -10.10
N PRO A 432 -10.96 6.50 -9.50
CA PRO A 432 -11.73 5.24 -9.45
C PRO A 432 -13.08 5.38 -8.74
N VAL A 433 -13.19 6.28 -7.75
CA VAL A 433 -14.43 6.52 -7.01
C VAL A 433 -15.44 7.24 -7.88
N LEU A 434 -15.01 8.20 -8.70
CA LEU A 434 -15.87 8.88 -9.65
C LEU A 434 -16.44 7.91 -10.69
N PHE A 435 -15.60 7.01 -11.23
CA PHE A 435 -16.08 5.95 -12.11
C PHE A 435 -17.09 5.02 -11.43
N LEU A 436 -16.80 4.59 -10.20
CA LEU A 436 -17.73 3.74 -9.43
C LEU A 436 -19.07 4.43 -9.18
N LEU A 437 -19.07 5.74 -8.90
CA LEU A 437 -20.27 6.55 -8.77
C LEU A 437 -21.06 6.61 -10.08
N CYS A 438 -20.40 6.86 -11.22
CA CYS A 438 -21.05 6.84 -12.52
C CYS A 438 -21.70 5.48 -12.81
N ALA A 439 -20.96 4.38 -12.60
CA ALA A 439 -21.45 3.03 -12.82
C ALA A 439 -22.67 2.71 -11.94
N ALA A 440 -22.61 3.05 -10.66
CA ALA A 440 -23.69 2.79 -9.72
C ALA A 440 -24.92 3.67 -9.98
N HIS A 441 -24.71 4.93 -10.37
CA HIS A 441 -25.79 5.84 -10.75
C HIS A 441 -26.52 5.34 -12.00
N ALA A 442 -25.79 4.94 -13.05
CA ALA A 442 -26.39 4.37 -14.25
C ALA A 442 -27.22 3.11 -13.94
N ARG A 443 -26.69 2.20 -13.12
CA ARG A 443 -27.41 1.00 -12.68
C ARG A 443 -28.67 1.32 -11.86
N HIS A 444 -28.64 2.38 -11.04
CA HIS A 444 -29.78 2.81 -10.25
C HIS A 444 -30.86 3.48 -11.12
N ALA A 445 -30.46 4.30 -12.09
CA ALA A 445 -31.38 5.05 -12.95
C ALA A 445 -32.05 4.17 -14.03
N TYR A 446 -31.30 3.26 -14.65
CA TYR A 446 -31.76 2.48 -15.81
C TYR A 446 -31.96 0.98 -15.52
N GLY A 447 -31.67 0.54 -14.30
CA GLY A 447 -31.69 -0.87 -13.93
C GLY A 447 -30.59 -1.70 -14.59
N GLN A 448 -30.62 -3.02 -14.41
CA GLN A 448 -29.76 -3.96 -15.14
C GLN A 448 -30.45 -4.39 -16.43
N GLN A 449 -30.69 -3.50 -17.39
CA GLN A 449 -31.22 -3.90 -18.70
C GLN A 449 -30.05 -4.28 -19.63
N PRO A 450 -29.84 -5.58 -19.93
CA PRO A 450 -28.73 -6.03 -20.76
C PRO A 450 -28.90 -5.79 -22.26
N ALA A 451 -30.14 -5.61 -22.73
CA ALA A 451 -30.45 -5.52 -24.16
C ALA A 451 -30.48 -4.09 -24.72
N HIS A 452 -30.40 -3.07 -23.86
CA HIS A 452 -30.39 -1.68 -24.32
C HIS A 452 -29.02 -1.35 -24.90
N MET A 453 -28.97 -0.95 -26.16
CA MET A 453 -27.72 -0.68 -26.88
C MET A 453 -27.37 0.81 -26.89
N ASP A 454 -28.34 1.70 -26.69
CA ASP A 454 -28.08 3.14 -26.73
C ASP A 454 -27.31 3.62 -25.50
N ARG A 455 -26.51 4.67 -25.71
CA ARG A 455 -25.74 5.34 -24.68
C ARG A 455 -26.67 5.98 -23.64
N LEU A 456 -26.38 5.73 -22.37
CA LEU A 456 -27.16 6.24 -21.24
C LEU A 456 -26.51 7.50 -20.67
N THR A 457 -27.31 8.49 -20.29
CA THR A 457 -26.81 9.70 -19.61
C THR A 457 -26.41 9.38 -18.17
N CYS A 458 -25.47 10.14 -17.62
CA CYS A 458 -24.94 9.87 -16.28
C CYS A 458 -24.81 11.17 -15.48
N GLU A 459 -25.88 11.55 -14.78
CA GLU A 459 -25.94 12.79 -14.01
C GLU A 459 -25.75 12.54 -12.51
N VAL A 460 -24.51 12.27 -12.10
CA VAL A 460 -24.18 12.02 -10.68
C VAL A 460 -24.36 13.28 -9.82
N TRP A 461 -24.11 14.46 -10.39
CA TRP A 461 -24.27 15.75 -9.72
C TRP A 461 -25.20 16.68 -10.51
N PRO A 462 -25.98 17.54 -9.83
CA PRO A 462 -26.74 18.61 -10.49
C PRO A 462 -25.82 19.52 -11.31
N VAL A 463 -26.33 20.10 -12.41
CA VAL A 463 -25.57 21.02 -13.30
C VAL A 463 -24.93 22.18 -12.54
N SER A 464 -25.58 22.66 -11.48
CA SER A 464 -25.07 23.73 -10.60
C SER A 464 -23.89 23.32 -9.72
N HIS A 465 -23.59 22.02 -9.62
CA HIS A 465 -22.54 21.53 -8.74
C HIS A 465 -21.15 21.68 -9.39
N PRO A 466 -20.12 22.13 -8.65
CA PRO A 466 -18.78 22.38 -9.20
C PRO A 466 -18.06 21.16 -9.82
N LEU A 467 -18.46 19.95 -9.44
CA LEU A 467 -17.96 18.69 -10.02
C LEU A 467 -18.79 18.16 -11.19
N SER A 468 -19.90 18.84 -11.55
CA SER A 468 -20.76 18.41 -12.65
C SER A 468 -19.94 18.32 -13.94
N SER A 469 -19.17 19.35 -14.29
CA SER A 469 -18.30 19.35 -15.48
C SER A 469 -17.23 18.25 -15.52
N LEU A 470 -16.81 17.74 -14.36
CA LEU A 470 -15.75 16.74 -14.22
C LEU A 470 -16.27 15.31 -14.27
N ALA A 471 -17.57 15.12 -14.04
CA ALA A 471 -18.21 13.81 -14.01
C ALA A 471 -19.61 13.85 -14.65
N THR A 472 -19.77 14.66 -15.70
CA THR A 472 -20.94 14.68 -16.58
C THR A 472 -21.11 13.36 -17.32
N SER A 473 -20.00 12.66 -17.56
CA SER A 473 -19.97 11.35 -18.17
C SER A 473 -18.73 10.57 -17.71
N PRO A 474 -18.74 9.23 -17.83
CA PRO A 474 -17.52 8.44 -17.68
C PRO A 474 -16.37 8.91 -18.59
N ARG A 475 -16.66 9.44 -19.80
CA ARG A 475 -15.62 10.00 -20.70
C ARG A 475 -14.96 11.23 -20.13
N ALA A 476 -15.72 12.14 -19.51
CA ALA A 476 -15.16 13.32 -18.83
C ALA A 476 -14.18 12.91 -17.72
N VAL A 477 -14.55 11.91 -16.90
CA VAL A 477 -13.68 11.36 -15.85
C VAL A 477 -12.42 10.72 -16.47
N LEU A 478 -12.57 9.99 -17.57
CA LEU A 478 -11.44 9.37 -18.27
C LEU A 478 -10.49 10.40 -18.88
N ARG A 479 -11.00 11.51 -19.43
CA ARG A 479 -10.19 12.62 -19.94
C ARG A 479 -9.29 13.18 -18.85
N THR A 480 -9.87 13.54 -17.69
CA THR A 480 -9.10 14.00 -16.52
C THR A 480 -8.09 12.94 -16.07
N CYS A 481 -8.46 11.67 -16.08
CA CYS A 481 -7.54 10.58 -15.76
C CYS A 481 -6.34 10.56 -16.71
N THR A 482 -6.57 10.65 -18.02
CA THR A 482 -5.50 10.62 -19.03
C THR A 482 -4.59 11.84 -18.93
N GLU A 483 -5.14 13.03 -18.69
CA GLU A 483 -4.37 14.26 -18.46
C GLU A 483 -3.47 14.14 -17.22
N LEU A 484 -3.99 13.61 -16.12
CA LEU A 484 -3.20 13.37 -14.90
C LEU A 484 -2.06 12.38 -15.14
N VAL A 485 -2.31 11.31 -15.91
CA VAL A 485 -1.28 10.33 -16.28
C VAL A 485 -0.21 10.94 -17.18
N GLN A 486 -0.63 11.73 -18.17
CA GLN A 486 0.28 12.37 -19.13
C GLN A 486 1.08 13.52 -18.52
N SER A 487 0.59 14.15 -17.45
CA SER A 487 1.31 15.21 -16.72
C SER A 487 2.64 14.75 -16.09
N ARG A 488 2.94 13.44 -16.11
CA ARG A 488 4.19 12.82 -15.61
C ARG A 488 4.59 13.24 -14.19
N SER A 489 3.61 13.57 -13.34
CA SER A 489 3.88 13.83 -11.93
C SER A 489 4.58 12.63 -11.28
N ALA A 490 5.62 12.89 -10.47
CA ALA A 490 6.43 11.87 -9.80
C ALA A 490 5.60 10.88 -8.96
N ALA A 491 4.39 11.27 -8.55
CA ALA A 491 3.46 10.44 -7.78
C ALA A 491 2.60 9.47 -8.64
N VAL A 492 2.46 9.70 -9.95
CA VAL A 492 1.52 8.95 -10.81
C VAL A 492 2.08 7.61 -11.26
N ALA A 493 3.35 7.55 -11.66
CA ALA A 493 3.98 6.29 -12.09
C ALA A 493 4.02 5.20 -10.99
N PRO A 494 4.27 5.50 -9.69
CA PRO A 494 4.09 4.54 -8.61
C PRO A 494 2.63 4.10 -8.42
N TYR A 495 1.68 5.02 -8.60
CA TYR A 495 0.25 4.71 -8.46
C TYR A 495 -0.22 3.74 -9.55
N LEU A 496 0.07 4.03 -10.83
CA LEU A 496 -0.31 3.16 -11.94
C LEU A 496 0.25 1.75 -11.81
N ARG A 497 1.51 1.61 -11.37
CA ARG A 497 2.11 0.28 -11.14
C ARG A 497 1.41 -0.55 -10.07
N THR A 498 0.73 0.08 -9.11
CA THR A 498 0.11 -0.62 -7.98
C THR A 498 -1.41 -0.68 -8.06
N ARG A 499 -2.03 0.25 -8.78
CA ARG A 499 -3.49 0.47 -8.83
C ARG A 499 -4.02 0.71 -10.25
N GLY A 500 -3.18 0.66 -11.28
CA GLY A 500 -3.53 0.92 -12.67
C GLY A 500 -4.62 -0.03 -13.19
N THR A 501 -4.45 -1.34 -13.00
CA THR A 501 -5.47 -2.34 -13.37
C THR A 501 -6.80 -2.07 -12.68
N ALA A 502 -6.80 -1.76 -11.37
CA ALA A 502 -8.03 -1.43 -10.63
C ALA A 502 -8.69 -0.13 -11.13
N LEU A 503 -7.89 0.86 -11.51
CA LEU A 503 -8.35 2.12 -12.08
C LEU A 503 -9.02 1.90 -13.45
N LEU A 504 -8.36 1.15 -14.35
CA LEU A 504 -8.92 0.83 -15.67
C LEU A 504 -10.14 -0.09 -15.56
N ASN A 505 -10.17 -1.03 -14.60
CA ASN A 505 -11.37 -1.81 -14.29
C ASN A 505 -12.53 -0.91 -13.87
N ALA A 506 -12.31 0.09 -13.00
CA ALA A 506 -13.37 1.02 -12.63
C ALA A 506 -13.87 1.83 -13.84
N ALA A 507 -12.95 2.31 -14.69
CA ALA A 507 -13.29 3.02 -15.92
C ALA A 507 -14.13 2.16 -16.87
N LEU A 508 -13.68 0.93 -17.13
CA LEU A 508 -14.36 -0.03 -17.98
C LEU A 508 -15.76 -0.36 -17.45
N ASP A 509 -15.89 -0.57 -16.14
CA ASP A 509 -17.18 -0.82 -15.49
C ASP A 509 -18.16 0.35 -15.69
N ALA A 510 -17.68 1.58 -15.56
CA ALA A 510 -18.49 2.78 -15.77
C ALA A 510 -18.95 2.91 -17.23
N MET A 511 -18.05 2.71 -18.20
CA MET A 511 -18.38 2.76 -19.63
C MET A 511 -19.41 1.70 -20.01
N LEU A 512 -19.22 0.46 -19.54
CA LEU A 512 -20.14 -0.65 -19.80
C LEU A 512 -21.50 -0.45 -19.12
N ALA A 513 -21.53 0.20 -17.95
CA ALA A 513 -22.77 0.51 -17.23
C ALA A 513 -23.58 1.62 -17.92
N THR A 514 -22.94 2.54 -18.64
CA THR A 514 -23.59 3.61 -19.42
C THR A 514 -23.75 3.29 -20.90
N ASN A 515 -23.48 2.05 -21.33
CA ASN A 515 -23.47 1.64 -22.75
C ASN A 515 -22.57 2.52 -23.64
N ASP A 516 -21.48 3.05 -23.08
CA ASP A 516 -20.50 3.81 -23.84
C ASP A 516 -19.50 2.85 -24.48
N TRP A 517 -19.94 2.18 -25.55
CA TRP A 517 -19.17 1.11 -26.21
C TRP A 517 -17.84 1.61 -26.79
N GLN A 518 -17.83 2.83 -27.36
CA GLN A 518 -16.62 3.50 -27.82
C GLN A 518 -15.65 3.80 -26.67
N GLY A 519 -16.17 4.28 -25.53
CA GLY A 519 -15.38 4.49 -24.33
C GLY A 519 -14.82 3.18 -23.77
N ALA A 520 -15.62 2.12 -23.73
CA ALA A 520 -15.20 0.80 -23.28
C ALA A 520 -14.09 0.22 -24.18
N TRP A 521 -14.25 0.33 -25.50
CA TRP A 521 -13.22 -0.03 -26.48
C TRP A 521 -11.90 0.69 -26.20
N TYR A 522 -11.94 2.01 -26.02
CA TYR A 522 -10.75 2.80 -25.73
C TYR A 522 -10.07 2.41 -24.42
N VAL A 523 -10.84 2.11 -23.36
CA VAL A 523 -10.28 1.62 -22.09
C VAL A 523 -9.55 0.28 -22.26
N LEU A 524 -10.02 -0.61 -23.15
CA LEU A 524 -9.29 -1.86 -23.45
C LEU A 524 -7.93 -1.58 -24.09
N GLN A 525 -7.84 -0.59 -24.99
CA GLN A 525 -6.57 -0.16 -25.60
C GLN A 525 -5.61 0.47 -24.57
N LEU A 526 -6.13 1.09 -23.51
CA LEU A 526 -5.30 1.66 -22.44
C LEU A 526 -4.55 0.61 -21.62
N TYR A 527 -5.05 -0.63 -21.52
CA TYR A 527 -4.31 -1.70 -20.85
C TYR A 527 -2.95 -1.95 -21.51
N GLU A 528 -2.95 -2.09 -22.84
CA GLU A 528 -1.73 -2.27 -23.61
C GLU A 528 -0.85 -1.00 -23.57
N ARG A 529 -1.44 0.17 -23.82
CA ARG A 529 -0.70 1.43 -23.87
C ARG A 529 -0.04 1.82 -22.54
N TRP A 530 -0.62 1.41 -21.42
CA TRP A 530 -0.07 1.69 -20.08
C TRP A 530 0.73 0.51 -19.51
N GLU A 531 0.97 -0.54 -20.30
CA GLU A 531 1.70 -1.75 -19.90
C GLU A 531 1.09 -2.38 -18.63
N LEU A 532 -0.25 -2.46 -18.59
CA LEU A 532 -1.01 -3.02 -17.48
C LEU A 532 -1.59 -4.37 -17.87
N GLU A 533 -1.42 -5.36 -16.99
CA GLU A 533 -2.04 -6.67 -17.19
C GLU A 533 -3.49 -6.66 -16.68
N PRO A 534 -4.46 -7.19 -17.46
CA PRO A 534 -5.82 -7.43 -16.98
C PRO A 534 -5.84 -8.52 -15.91
N ASP A 535 -6.77 -8.43 -14.96
CA ASP A 535 -6.94 -9.44 -13.92
C ASP A 535 -8.20 -10.29 -14.15
N ALA A 536 -8.41 -11.28 -13.28
CA ALA A 536 -9.60 -12.13 -13.33
C ALA A 536 -10.91 -11.32 -13.22
N TRP A 537 -10.87 -10.16 -12.55
CA TRP A 537 -12.02 -9.28 -12.43
C TRP A 537 -12.33 -8.56 -13.75
N THR A 538 -11.31 -8.12 -14.49
CA THR A 538 -11.46 -7.58 -15.85
C THR A 538 -12.20 -8.59 -16.74
N GLN A 539 -11.77 -9.85 -16.71
CA GLN A 539 -12.37 -10.92 -17.53
C GLN A 539 -13.81 -11.20 -17.12
N LEU A 540 -14.10 -11.28 -15.82
CA LEU A 540 -15.44 -11.52 -15.30
C LEU A 540 -16.42 -10.41 -15.68
N MET A 541 -16.00 -9.14 -15.56
CA MET A 541 -16.82 -7.99 -15.95
C MET A 541 -17.18 -8.02 -17.44
N LEU A 542 -16.17 -8.24 -18.30
CA LEU A 542 -16.36 -8.33 -19.74
C LEU A 542 -17.28 -9.48 -20.10
N TRP A 543 -17.02 -10.67 -19.55
CA TRP A 543 -17.88 -11.83 -19.77
C TRP A 543 -19.32 -11.55 -19.35
N ARG A 544 -19.55 -11.02 -18.14
CA ARG A 544 -20.89 -10.74 -17.62
C ARG A 544 -21.67 -9.76 -18.49
N ARG A 545 -21.02 -8.72 -19.01
CA ARG A 545 -21.72 -7.72 -19.83
C ARG A 545 -21.90 -8.18 -21.27
N LEU A 546 -20.84 -8.69 -21.89
CA LEU A 546 -20.85 -9.02 -23.31
C LEU A 546 -21.64 -10.29 -23.61
N SER A 547 -21.65 -11.29 -22.72
CA SER A 547 -22.46 -12.51 -22.90
C SER A 547 -23.97 -12.25 -22.88
N ALA A 548 -24.40 -11.14 -22.28
CA ALA A 548 -25.79 -10.74 -22.20
C ALA A 548 -26.26 -9.95 -23.43
N LEU A 549 -25.35 -9.61 -24.35
CA LEU A 549 -25.70 -8.97 -25.61
C LEU A 549 -26.24 -9.99 -26.61
N PRO A 550 -27.22 -9.63 -27.46
CA PRO A 550 -27.81 -10.53 -28.46
C PRO A 550 -26.79 -11.19 -29.40
N HIS A 551 -25.61 -10.57 -29.55
CA HIS A 551 -24.57 -10.89 -30.53
C HIS A 551 -23.50 -11.88 -30.01
N ALA A 552 -23.58 -12.27 -28.72
CA ALA A 552 -22.64 -13.22 -28.12
C ALA A 552 -22.83 -14.68 -28.59
N SER A 553 -23.94 -14.97 -29.26
CA SER A 553 -24.43 -16.31 -29.60
C SER A 553 -24.15 -16.76 -31.05
N GLN A 554 -23.37 -16.00 -31.84
CA GLN A 554 -22.78 -16.55 -33.07
C GLN A 554 -21.39 -17.13 -32.77
N PRO A 555 -21.28 -18.45 -32.55
CA PRO A 555 -19.98 -19.07 -32.55
C PRO A 555 -19.46 -18.98 -33.99
N ALA A 556 -18.37 -18.25 -34.19
CA ALA A 556 -17.36 -18.75 -35.11
C ALA A 556 -16.88 -20.09 -34.51
N ALA A 557 -17.67 -21.13 -34.75
CA ALA A 557 -17.37 -22.48 -34.34
C ALA A 557 -16.04 -22.87 -34.99
N SER A 558 -14.99 -22.97 -34.18
CA SER A 558 -14.07 -24.13 -34.13
C SER A 558 -12.59 -23.86 -33.78
N HIS A 559 -12.08 -22.63 -33.64
CA HIS A 559 -10.61 -22.44 -33.60
C HIS A 559 -9.96 -21.64 -32.46
N ALA A 560 -10.67 -21.26 -31.40
CA ALA A 560 -10.11 -20.35 -30.39
C ALA A 560 -9.99 -20.95 -28.97
N ARG A 561 -9.28 -22.08 -28.79
CA ARG A 561 -8.82 -22.51 -27.43
C ARG A 561 -7.66 -21.66 -26.88
N GLY A 562 -7.47 -20.44 -27.37
CA GLY A 562 -6.36 -19.57 -26.97
C GLY A 562 -6.53 -18.09 -27.27
N VAL A 563 -7.73 -17.61 -27.63
CA VAL A 563 -7.95 -16.16 -27.83
C VAL A 563 -8.01 -15.51 -26.46
N HIS A 564 -7.09 -14.57 -26.22
CA HIS A 564 -7.01 -13.81 -24.99
C HIS A 564 -8.35 -13.10 -24.74
N ALA A 565 -8.93 -13.17 -23.54
CA ALA A 565 -10.28 -12.66 -23.24
C ALA A 565 -10.51 -11.20 -23.67
N LEU A 566 -9.45 -10.38 -23.66
CA LEU A 566 -9.48 -8.99 -24.16
C LEU A 566 -9.64 -8.89 -25.68
N GLN A 567 -9.02 -9.77 -26.46
CA GLN A 567 -9.15 -9.78 -27.93
C GLN A 567 -10.57 -10.18 -28.32
N HIS A 568 -11.14 -11.17 -27.64
CA HIS A 568 -12.55 -11.54 -27.84
C HIS A 568 -13.51 -10.42 -27.44
N ALA A 569 -13.31 -9.82 -26.26
CA ALA A 569 -14.09 -8.67 -25.82
C ALA A 569 -13.98 -7.49 -26.80
N GLY A 570 -12.79 -7.31 -27.36
CA GLY A 570 -12.55 -6.40 -28.44
C GLY A 570 -13.47 -6.71 -29.63
N MET A 571 -13.29 -7.85 -30.30
CA MET A 571 -14.08 -8.18 -31.50
C MET A 571 -15.60 -8.01 -31.31
N VAL A 572 -16.12 -8.36 -30.12
CA VAL A 572 -17.54 -8.15 -29.79
C VAL A 572 -17.91 -6.65 -29.76
N LEU A 573 -17.08 -5.80 -29.15
CA LEU A 573 -17.31 -4.36 -29.13
C LEU A 573 -17.18 -3.71 -30.52
N GLU A 574 -16.24 -4.15 -31.37
CA GLU A 574 -16.13 -3.64 -32.75
C GLU A 574 -17.40 -3.92 -33.54
N ARG A 575 -17.95 -5.14 -33.39
CA ARG A 575 -19.18 -5.56 -34.05
C ARG A 575 -20.38 -4.73 -33.60
N VAL A 576 -20.50 -4.48 -32.28
CA VAL A 576 -21.53 -3.58 -31.73
C VAL A 576 -21.42 -2.18 -32.33
N LEU A 577 -20.21 -1.64 -32.48
CA LEU A 577 -20.01 -0.32 -33.07
C LEU A 577 -20.41 -0.29 -34.55
N GLN A 578 -20.04 -1.32 -35.32
CA GLN A 578 -20.42 -1.45 -36.73
C GLN A 578 -21.94 -1.48 -36.93
N GLU A 579 -22.66 -2.24 -36.09
CA GLU A 579 -24.12 -2.35 -36.15
C GLU A 579 -24.83 -1.05 -35.76
N GLN A 580 -24.23 -0.24 -34.88
CA GLN A 580 -24.70 1.10 -34.54
C GLN A 580 -24.32 2.17 -35.57
N GLY A 581 -23.58 1.81 -36.63
CA GLY A 581 -23.04 2.75 -37.60
C GLY A 581 -22.01 3.73 -36.99
N LEU A 582 -21.41 3.37 -35.85
CA LEU A 582 -20.43 4.20 -35.15
C LEU A 582 -19.01 3.84 -35.60
N PRO A 583 -18.15 4.83 -35.87
CA PRO A 583 -16.77 4.56 -36.24
C PRO A 583 -15.97 3.99 -35.05
N LEU A 584 -14.96 3.18 -35.37
CA LEU A 584 -13.89 2.84 -34.42
C LEU A 584 -13.18 4.15 -34.05
N PRO A 585 -13.22 4.55 -32.78
CA PRO A 585 -12.88 5.92 -32.46
C PRO A 585 -11.36 6.12 -32.40
N SER A 586 -10.88 7.22 -32.98
CA SER A 586 -9.51 7.68 -32.74
C SER A 586 -9.35 8.21 -31.31
N ILE A 587 -8.12 8.24 -30.81
CA ILE A 587 -7.79 8.69 -29.44
C ILE A 587 -8.35 10.10 -29.16
N GLU A 588 -8.31 10.97 -30.16
CA GLU A 588 -8.80 12.35 -30.07
C GLU A 588 -10.33 12.43 -30.09
N MET A 589 -11.00 11.54 -30.83
CA MET A 589 -12.47 11.50 -30.90
C MET A 589 -13.12 11.07 -29.58
N VAL A 590 -12.60 10.04 -28.88
CA VAL A 590 -13.23 9.57 -27.63
C VAL A 590 -13.14 10.62 -26.52
N LEU A 591 -12.09 11.43 -26.53
CA LEU A 591 -11.86 12.43 -25.49
C LEU A 591 -12.41 13.82 -25.85
N ALA A 592 -12.86 14.06 -27.08
CA ALA A 592 -13.41 15.36 -27.49
C ALA A 592 -14.90 15.55 -27.13
N ASP A 593 -15.67 14.46 -27.09
CA ASP A 593 -17.06 14.40 -26.57
C ASP A 593 -17.09 14.21 -25.05
#